data_AF-A0A2K4ZF97-F1
#
_entry.id   AF-A0A2K4ZF97-F1
#
_cell.length_a   1.000
_cell.length_b   1.000
_cell.length_c   1.000
_cell.angle_alpha   90.00
_cell.angle_beta   90.00
_cell.angle_gamma   90.00
#
_symmetry.space_group_name_H-M   'P 1'
#
loop_
_entity.id
_entity.type
_entity.pdbx_description
1 polymer ?
#
loop_
_entity_poly.entity_id
_entity_poly.type
_entity_poly.pdbx_seq_one_letter_code
_entity_poly.pdbx_strand_id
1 'polypeptide(L)'
;MYKERKLRIFMQSGPSDPDCTREIRQKKGQPRNRRDAVPADAYERKTTLIDYQPFWKTLKKSGESTYTLITRHRISSATVDKLRKNKPMNTTTLNDLCRILECTLEDVARYVPDGREKEG
;
A
#
# COMPACT_ATOMS: atom_id res chain seq x y z
N MET A 1 15.50 29.95 -1.72
CA MET A 1 14.77 29.05 -2.65
C MET A 1 14.58 27.66 -2.04
N TYR A 2 13.72 27.51 -1.03
CA TYR A 2 13.07 26.23 -0.72
C TYR A 2 11.59 26.52 -0.70
N LYS A 3 10.92 26.11 -1.77
CA LYS A 3 9.50 26.37 -2.00
C LYS A 3 8.70 25.77 -0.85
N GLU A 4 7.98 26.65 -0.19
CA GLU A 4 6.86 26.37 0.69
C GLU A 4 5.97 25.27 0.13
N ARG A 5 5.70 24.25 0.95
CA ARG A 5 4.46 23.47 0.84
C ARG A 5 4.16 22.76 2.16
N LYS A 6 3.37 23.48 2.97
CA LYS A 6 2.31 23.00 3.85
C LYS A 6 2.72 21.91 4.85
N LEU A 7 3.14 22.38 6.03
CA LEU A 7 2.91 21.68 7.29
C LEU A 7 1.43 21.22 7.34
N ARG A 8 1.22 19.92 7.35
CA ARG A 8 0.14 19.34 8.14
C ARG A 8 0.80 18.36 9.11
N ILE A 9 1.07 18.88 10.30
CA ILE A 9 1.37 18.11 11.50
C ILE A 9 0.15 17.22 11.75
N PHE A 10 0.38 15.92 11.93
CA PHE A 10 -0.48 15.09 12.77
C PHE A 10 0.42 14.02 13.41
N MET A 11 0.99 14.37 14.57
CA MET A 11 1.27 13.36 15.60
C MET A 11 -0.07 13.00 16.23
N GLN A 12 -0.54 11.78 16.01
CA GLN A 12 -1.31 11.06 17.02
C GLN A 12 -0.63 9.72 17.24
N SER A 13 -0.18 9.54 18.48
CA SER A 13 -0.05 8.27 19.19
C SER A 13 -1.23 7.35 18.85
N GLY A 14 -0.97 6.05 18.64
CA GLY A 14 -1.89 5.08 18.02
C GLY A 14 -3.23 4.83 18.73
N PRO A 15 -4.10 4.01 18.10
CA PRO A 15 -3.90 2.56 18.21
C PRO A 15 -4.14 1.77 16.90
N SER A 16 -3.88 0.46 16.97
CA SER A 16 -4.50 -0.61 16.17
C SER A 16 -5.89 -0.25 15.62
N ASP A 17 -6.17 -0.52 14.33
CA ASP A 17 -7.29 -1.38 13.92
C ASP A 17 -7.54 -1.35 12.39
N PRO A 18 -8.10 -2.43 11.81
CA PRO A 18 -8.26 -2.64 10.36
C PRO A 18 -9.49 -1.98 9.73
N ASP A 19 -10.24 -1.13 10.43
CA ASP A 19 -11.60 -0.76 10.02
C ASP A 19 -11.71 0.71 9.54
N CYS A 20 -11.14 1.00 8.37
CA CYS A 20 -11.36 2.29 7.68
C CYS A 20 -12.29 2.13 6.47
N THR A 21 -13.30 1.26 6.56
CA THR A 21 -14.39 1.23 5.57
C THR A 21 -15.70 0.72 6.19
N ARG A 22 -16.60 1.65 6.57
CA ARG A 22 -18.06 1.43 6.52
C ARG A 22 -18.78 2.78 6.49
N GLU A 23 -19.04 3.28 5.28
CA GLU A 23 -20.30 3.15 4.53
C GLU A 23 -21.34 4.21 4.91
N ILE A 24 -21.29 5.31 4.16
CA ILE A 24 -22.43 6.19 3.90
C ILE A 24 -23.47 5.37 3.13
N ARG A 25 -24.62 5.09 3.73
CA ARG A 25 -25.74 4.40 3.08
C ARG A 25 -26.93 5.34 2.89
N GLN A 26 -27.59 5.18 1.73
CA GLN A 26 -28.92 5.65 1.28
C GLN A 26 -28.87 6.93 0.41
N LYS A 27 -28.66 6.82 -0.92
CA LYS A 27 -29.58 6.39 -2.01
C LYS A 27 -30.87 7.23 -2.13
N LYS A 28 -30.97 8.06 -3.17
CA LYS A 28 -32.03 7.98 -4.22
C LYS A 28 -31.53 8.61 -5.51
N GLY A 29 -31.36 7.80 -6.53
CA GLY A 29 -30.96 8.20 -7.88
C GLY A 29 -30.72 6.95 -8.71
N GLN A 30 -31.72 6.58 -9.51
CA GLN A 30 -31.77 5.33 -10.24
C GLN A 30 -31.71 5.65 -11.74
N PRO A 31 -30.72 5.14 -12.50
CA PRO A 31 -30.86 5.06 -13.94
C PRO A 31 -31.42 3.69 -14.34
N ARG A 32 -32.49 3.73 -15.13
CA ARG A 32 -33.09 2.59 -15.83
C ARG A 32 -32.18 2.22 -17.01
N ASN A 33 -31.51 1.08 -16.97
CA ASN A 33 -31.28 0.28 -18.18
C ASN A 33 -30.98 -1.19 -17.82
N ARG A 34 -31.68 -2.08 -18.53
CA ARG A 34 -31.83 -3.51 -18.28
C ARG A 34 -31.11 -4.23 -19.43
N ARG A 35 -29.91 -4.76 -19.15
CA ARG A 35 -28.89 -5.45 -20.00
C ARG A 35 -27.54 -4.98 -19.40
N ASP A 36 -26.85 -5.64 -18.48
CA ASP A 36 -26.65 -7.07 -18.22
C ASP A 36 -26.46 -7.30 -16.70
N ALA A 37 -27.10 -8.33 -16.16
CA ALA A 37 -26.86 -8.79 -14.80
C ALA A 37 -25.61 -9.68 -14.80
N VAL A 38 -24.45 -9.08 -14.55
CA VAL A 38 -23.22 -9.84 -14.24
C VAL A 38 -23.30 -10.24 -12.75
N PRO A 39 -23.22 -11.53 -12.40
CA PRO A 39 -23.28 -11.96 -11.01
C PRO A 39 -22.13 -11.34 -10.20
N ALA A 40 -22.49 -10.83 -9.02
CA ALA A 40 -21.63 -9.98 -8.18
C ALA A 40 -20.49 -10.73 -7.46
N ASP A 41 -20.26 -12.00 -7.79
CA ASP A 41 -19.25 -12.89 -7.20
C ASP A 41 -18.15 -13.33 -8.19
N ALA A 42 -18.21 -12.93 -9.47
CA ALA A 42 -17.30 -13.44 -10.50
C ALA A 42 -16.01 -12.64 -10.72
N TYR A 43 -15.71 -11.60 -9.93
CA TYR A 43 -14.45 -10.86 -10.05
C TYR A 43 -13.90 -10.34 -8.73
N GLU A 44 -13.69 -11.23 -7.77
CA GLU A 44 -12.62 -11.04 -6.79
C GLU A 44 -11.40 -11.88 -7.22
N ARG A 45 -10.90 -11.64 -8.44
CA ARG A 45 -9.52 -12.03 -8.77
C ARG A 45 -8.61 -11.13 -7.97
N LYS A 46 -8.36 -11.49 -6.71
CA LYS A 46 -7.30 -10.91 -5.90
C LYS A 46 -5.98 -11.30 -6.54
N THR A 47 -5.55 -10.52 -7.54
CA THR A 47 -4.23 -10.67 -8.14
C THR A 47 -3.25 -9.93 -7.26
N THR A 48 -2.76 -10.54 -6.19
CA THR A 48 -1.74 -9.92 -5.33
C THR A 48 -0.42 -10.63 -5.52
N LEU A 49 0.17 -10.40 -6.70
CA LEU A 49 1.48 -10.92 -7.08
C LEU A 49 2.62 -10.43 -6.19
N ILE A 50 2.51 -9.26 -5.54
CA ILE A 50 3.58 -8.69 -4.70
C ILE A 50 3.00 -8.11 -3.42
N ASP A 51 3.53 -8.55 -2.28
CA ASP A 51 3.20 -8.09 -0.94
C ASP A 51 4.38 -7.33 -0.30
N TYR A 52 4.08 -6.21 0.35
CA TYR A 52 5.06 -5.38 1.07
C TYR A 52 4.93 -5.49 2.60
N GLN A 53 4.27 -6.53 3.13
CA GLN A 53 4.34 -6.82 4.56
C GLN A 53 5.76 -6.91 5.15
N PRO A 54 6.77 -7.55 4.51
CA PRO A 54 8.11 -7.63 5.10
C PRO A 54 8.74 -6.25 5.31
N PHE A 55 8.50 -5.29 4.41
CA PHE A 55 8.97 -3.91 4.55
C PHE A 55 8.59 -3.30 5.90
N TRP A 56 7.34 -3.47 6.34
CA TRP A 56 6.87 -2.92 7.62
C TRP A 56 7.49 -3.61 8.84
N LYS A 57 7.89 -4.88 8.71
CA LYS A 57 8.65 -5.59 9.76
C LYS A 57 10.07 -5.06 9.87
N THR A 58 10.73 -4.87 8.73
CA THR A 58 12.08 -4.31 8.63
C THR A 58 12.11 -2.89 9.18
N LEU A 59 11.09 -2.08 8.83
CA LEU A 59 10.94 -0.72 9.33
C LEU A 59 10.78 -0.67 10.86
N LYS A 60 9.99 -1.58 11.44
CA LYS A 60 9.86 -1.70 12.90
C LYS A 60 11.16 -2.14 13.57
N LYS A 61 11.97 -2.98 12.90
CA LYS A 61 13.25 -3.47 13.42
C LYS A 61 14.33 -2.40 13.39
N SER A 62 14.34 -1.51 12.39
CA SER A 62 15.32 -0.44 12.26
C SER A 62 15.03 0.78 13.16
N GLY A 63 13.87 0.84 13.81
CA GLY A 63 13.45 1.98 14.63
C GLY A 63 13.02 3.20 13.80
N GLU A 64 12.98 3.06 12.48
CA GLU A 64 12.56 4.12 11.57
C GLU A 64 11.03 4.14 11.44
N SER A 65 10.47 5.33 11.17
CA SER A 65 9.03 5.49 11.00
C SER A 65 8.69 5.95 9.60
N THR A 66 7.43 5.78 9.20
CA THR A 66 6.91 6.32 7.93
C THR A 66 7.16 7.83 7.80
N TYR A 67 7.08 8.57 8.91
CA TYR A 67 7.38 9.99 8.96
C TYR A 67 8.86 10.26 8.67
N THR A 68 9.75 9.44 9.23
CA THR A 68 11.19 9.57 9.04
C THR A 68 11.61 9.28 7.60
N LEU A 69 10.97 8.31 6.95
CA LEU A 69 11.13 8.04 5.51
C LEU A 69 10.79 9.26 4.64
N ILE A 70 9.69 9.95 4.94
CA ILE A 70 9.27 11.13 4.18
C ILE A 70 10.18 12.33 4.44
N THR A 71 10.58 12.53 5.70
CA THR A 71 11.30 13.74 6.13
C THR A 71 12.81 13.64 5.97
N ARG A 72 13.45 12.57 6.47
CA ARG A 72 14.90 12.35 6.41
C ARG A 72 15.32 11.74 5.08
N HIS A 73 14.59 10.73 4.60
CA HIS A 73 14.96 9.99 3.39
C HIS A 73 14.29 10.49 2.12
N ARG A 74 13.50 11.57 2.21
CA ARG A 74 12.84 12.23 1.07
C ARG A 74 11.96 11.29 0.22
N ILE A 75 11.46 10.21 0.82
CA ILE A 75 10.50 9.33 0.17
C ILE A 75 9.18 10.08 -0.04
N SER A 76 8.64 10.03 -1.25
CA SER A 76 7.36 10.68 -1.53
C SER A 76 6.24 10.01 -0.73
N SER A 77 5.30 10.80 -0.20
CA SER A 77 4.10 10.26 0.44
C SER A 77 3.31 9.33 -0.49
N ALA A 78 3.32 9.61 -1.80
CA ALA A 78 2.72 8.75 -2.80
C ALA A 78 3.36 7.35 -2.86
N THR A 79 4.67 7.24 -2.64
CA THR A 79 5.38 5.94 -2.57
C THR A 79 4.92 5.14 -1.35
N VAL A 80 4.82 5.79 -0.19
CA VAL A 80 4.30 5.18 1.04
C VAL A 80 2.86 4.70 0.86
N ASP A 81 2.01 5.51 0.22
CA ASP A 81 0.62 5.14 -0.05
C ASP A 81 0.51 3.96 -1.02
N LYS A 82 1.43 3.82 -1.97
CA LYS A 82 1.52 2.65 -2.86
C LYS A 82 1.91 1.40 -2.08
N LEU A 83 2.87 1.48 -1.17
CA LEU A 83 3.27 0.38 -0.29
C LEU A 83 2.09 -0.10 0.56
N ARG A 84 1.31 0.83 1.14
CA ARG A 84 0.11 0.50 1.93
C ARG A 84 -0.98 -0.21 1.12
N LYS A 85 -1.13 0.19 -0.15
CA LYS A 85 -2.13 -0.39 -1.07
C LYS A 85 -1.60 -1.60 -1.84
N ASN A 86 -0.40 -2.10 -1.50
CA ASN A 86 0.29 -3.16 -2.23
C ASN A 86 0.27 -2.96 -3.76
N LYS A 87 0.49 -1.71 -4.19
CA LYS A 87 0.52 -1.36 -5.61
C LYS A 87 1.88 -1.70 -6.22
N PRO A 88 1.93 -2.16 -7.47
CA PRO A 88 3.19 -2.40 -8.16
C PRO A 88 4.00 -1.10 -8.22
N MET A 89 5.30 -1.25 -7.98
CA MET A 89 6.28 -0.17 -8.01
C MET A 89 7.46 -0.56 -8.89
N ASN A 90 8.20 0.46 -9.34
CA ASN A 90 9.40 0.25 -10.12
C ASN A 90 10.50 -0.33 -9.22
N THR A 91 11.32 -1.19 -9.80
CA THR A 91 12.47 -1.80 -9.11
C THR A 91 13.48 -0.76 -8.61
N THR A 92 13.64 0.38 -9.31
CA THR A 92 14.46 1.51 -8.84
C THR A 92 14.01 2.04 -7.48
N THR A 93 12.69 2.15 -7.26
CA THR A 93 12.15 2.62 -5.98
C THR A 93 12.39 1.61 -4.87
N LEU A 94 12.31 0.31 -5.17
CA LEU A 94 12.64 -0.75 -4.21
C LEU A 94 14.14 -0.73 -3.86
N ASN A 95 15.01 -0.49 -4.84
CA ASN A 95 16.43 -0.33 -4.63
C ASN A 95 16.74 0.84 -3.68
N ASP A 96 16.09 1.99 -3.86
CA ASP A 96 16.27 3.15 -2.98
C ASP A 96 15.85 2.84 -1.54
N LEU A 97 14.74 2.13 -1.35
CA LEU A 97 14.28 1.68 -0.03
C LEU A 97 15.29 0.73 0.63
N CYS A 98 15.84 -0.22 -0.14
CA CYS A 98 16.86 -1.16 0.35
C CYS A 98 18.14 -0.42 0.78
N ARG A 99 18.57 0.60 0.01
CA ARG A 99 19.74 1.44 0.34
C ARG A 99 19.55 2.25 1.61
N ILE A 100 18.32 2.69 1.88
CA ILE A 100 17.99 3.49 3.07
C ILE A 100 17.95 2.62 4.33
N LEU A 101 17.33 1.45 4.23
CA LEU A 101 17.12 0.55 5.36
C LEU A 101 18.24 -0.48 5.52
N GLU A 102 19.24 -0.46 4.65
CA GLU A 102 20.37 -1.41 4.58
C GLU A 102 19.88 -2.87 4.65
N CYS A 103 18.86 -3.18 3.83
CA CYS A 103 18.20 -4.49 3.83
C CYS A 103 18.20 -5.13 2.45
N THR A 104 17.82 -6.41 2.40
CA THR A 104 17.71 -7.15 1.14
C THR A 104 16.34 -6.92 0.48
N LEU A 105 16.21 -7.24 -0.81
CA LEU A 105 14.93 -7.09 -1.51
C LEU A 105 13.81 -7.94 -0.88
N GLU A 106 14.16 -9.11 -0.33
CA GLU A 106 13.25 -10.04 0.36
C GLU A 106 12.67 -9.45 1.65
N ASP A 107 13.43 -8.55 2.29
CA ASP A 107 13.01 -7.81 3.48
C ASP A 107 12.05 -6.65 3.15
N VAL A 108 11.88 -6.32 1.87
CA VAL A 108 11.01 -5.22 1.41
C VAL A 108 9.78 -5.77 0.69
N ALA A 109 9.96 -6.71 -0.22
CA ALA A 109 8.92 -7.24 -1.08
C ALA A 109 8.92 -8.76 -1.07
N ARG A 110 7.73 -9.34 -1.09
CA ARG A 110 7.51 -10.78 -1.16
C ARG A 110 6.58 -11.12 -2.30
N TYR A 111 6.97 -12.08 -3.11
CA TYR A 111 6.08 -12.68 -4.09
C TYR A 111 5.09 -13.62 -3.38
N VAL A 112 3.80 -13.44 -3.63
CA VAL A 112 2.75 -14.34 -3.13
C VAL A 112 2.07 -15.00 -4.34
N PRO A 113 2.18 -16.34 -4.49
CA PRO A 113 1.52 -17.03 -5.59
C PRO A 113 0.00 -17.05 -5.36
N ASP A 114 -0.75 -16.58 -6.34
CA ASP A 114 -2.22 -16.63 -6.33
C ASP A 114 -2.72 -18.04 -6.69
N GLY A 115 -2.41 -19.05 -5.86
CA GLY A 115 -3.03 -20.40 -5.87
C GLY A 115 -3.06 -21.18 -7.19
N ARG A 116 -2.40 -20.70 -8.24
CA ARG A 116 -2.23 -21.40 -9.52
C ARG A 116 -0.90 -22.11 -9.48
N GLU A 117 -0.87 -23.15 -8.68
CA GLU A 117 0.16 -24.17 -8.71
C GLU A 117 0.25 -24.69 -10.16
N LYS A 118 1.42 -24.53 -10.80
CA LYS A 118 1.75 -25.36 -11.95
C LYS A 118 2.47 -26.57 -11.37
N GLU A 119 1.78 -27.71 -11.35
CA GLU A 119 2.45 -29.01 -11.37
C GLU A 119 3.34 -29.05 -12.62
N GLY A 120 4.62 -29.38 -12.43
CA GLY A 120 5.61 -29.52 -13.48
C GLY A 120 6.95 -29.96 -12.92
#